data_AF-A0A950AAN9-F1
#
_entry.id   AF-A0A950AAN9-F1
#
_cell.length_a   1.000
_cell.length_b   1.000
_cell.length_c   1.000
_cell.angle_alpha   90.00
_cell.angle_beta   90.00
_cell.angle_gamma   90.00
#
_symmetry.space_group_name_H-M   'P 1'
#
loop_
_entity.id
_entity.type
_entity.pdbx_description
1 polymer ?
#
loop_
_entity_poly.entity_id
_entity_poly.type
_entity_poly.pdbx_seq_one_letter_code
_entity_poly.pdbx_strand_id
1 'polypeptide(L)'
;MLPVAGAPPVEQHLRDLAILRRVRDRIDREYAKPLDVEALAHDAHMSAGHLSRQFKLAYGESPYSYLMTRRIERAMALLRRGDLSVTEVCFEVGCASLGTFSTRFTELVGIPPGAYRREQARATAGMPSCVAKQVTKPVRNREAQVK
;
A
#
# COMPACT_ATOMS: atom_id res chain seq x y z
N MET A 1 33.97 -29.16 8.98
CA MET A 1 32.53 -29.02 8.69
C MET A 1 31.94 -28.08 9.74
N LEU A 2 31.64 -26.85 9.36
CA LEU A 2 30.97 -25.87 10.23
C LEU A 2 29.47 -26.16 10.27
N PRO A 3 28.79 -25.99 11.42
CA PRO A 3 27.38 -26.32 11.54
C PRO A 3 26.56 -25.32 10.74
N VAL A 4 25.71 -25.84 9.85
CA VAL A 4 24.65 -25.07 9.19
C VAL A 4 23.74 -24.55 10.29
N ALA A 5 23.62 -23.23 10.40
CA ALA A 5 22.68 -22.57 11.31
C ALA A 5 21.28 -23.16 11.07
N GLY A 6 20.77 -23.87 12.07
CA GLY A 6 19.48 -24.55 11.99
C GLY A 6 18.38 -23.55 11.69
N ALA A 7 17.54 -23.86 10.70
CA ALA A 7 16.31 -23.12 10.48
C ALA A 7 15.55 -22.99 11.81
N PRO A 8 14.97 -21.82 12.12
CA PRO A 8 14.19 -21.66 13.35
C PRO A 8 13.11 -22.74 13.40
N PRO A 9 12.78 -23.28 14.59
CA PRO A 9 11.66 -24.22 14.73
C PRO A 9 10.42 -23.65 14.04
N VAL A 10 9.67 -24.49 13.32
CA VAL A 10 8.51 -24.07 12.50
C VAL A 10 7.56 -23.16 13.28
N GLU A 11 7.35 -23.46 14.57
CA GLU A 11 6.53 -22.65 15.49
C GLU A 11 7.03 -21.22 15.71
N GLN A 12 8.35 -21.01 15.74
CA GLN A 12 8.93 -19.67 15.85
C GLN A 12 8.73 -18.89 14.56
N HIS A 13 8.96 -19.54 13.41
CA HIS A 13 8.76 -18.92 12.11
C HIS A 13 7.29 -18.51 11.88
N LEU A 14 6.34 -19.37 12.26
CA LEU A 14 4.91 -19.06 12.18
C LEU A 14 4.52 -17.88 13.09
N ARG A 15 5.11 -17.79 14.29
CA ARG A 15 4.91 -16.65 15.20
C ARG A 15 5.43 -15.36 14.58
N ASP A 16 6.63 -15.38 14.01
CA ASP A 16 7.23 -14.21 13.36
C ASP A 16 6.37 -13.73 12.19
N LEU A 17 5.88 -14.65 11.35
CA LEU A 17 4.96 -14.31 10.25
C LEU A 17 3.63 -13.73 10.75
N ALA A 18 3.09 -14.22 11.86
CA ALA A 18 1.88 -13.66 12.46
C ALA A 18 2.10 -12.23 12.97
N ILE A 19 3.28 -11.94 13.54
CA ILE A 19 3.66 -10.58 13.97
C ILE A 19 3.80 -9.66 12.74
N LEU A 20 4.53 -10.08 11.71
CA LEU A 20 4.71 -9.30 10.49
C LEU A 20 3.38 -9.02 9.76
N ARG A 21 2.44 -9.98 9.80
CA ARG A 21 1.08 -9.78 9.30
C ARG A 21 0.35 -8.68 10.05
N ARG A 22 0.44 -8.64 11.39
CA ARG A 22 -0.17 -7.55 12.18
C ARG A 22 0.43 -6.19 11.84
N VAL A 23 1.74 -6.12 11.59
CA VAL A 23 2.40 -4.89 11.13
C VAL A 23 1.84 -4.45 9.78
N ARG A 24 1.73 -5.37 8.82
CA ARG A 24 1.14 -5.09 7.51
C ARG A 24 -0.31 -4.61 7.63
N ASP A 25 -1.12 -5.32 8.41
CA ASP A 25 -2.53 -5.00 8.62
C ASP A 25 -2.70 -3.61 9.30
N ARG A 26 -1.75 -3.21 10.17
CA ARG A 26 -1.70 -1.86 10.72
C ARG A 26 -1.35 -0.81 9.65
N ILE A 27 -0.35 -1.07 8.82
CA ILE A 27 0.01 -0.18 7.69
C ILE A 27 -1.19 -0.01 6.75
N ASP A 28 -1.91 -1.08 6.45
CA ASP A 28 -3.10 -1.06 5.59
C ASP A 28 -4.24 -0.25 6.19
N ARG A 29 -4.47 -0.33 7.50
CA ARG A 29 -5.51 0.44 8.17
C ARG A 29 -5.15 1.92 8.29
N GLU A 30 -3.85 2.21 8.45
CA GLU A 30 -3.34 3.55 8.76
C GLU A 30 -2.61 4.20 7.58
N TYR A 31 -2.84 3.73 6.34
CA TYR A 31 -2.07 4.13 5.17
C TYR A 31 -2.01 5.66 4.95
N ALA A 32 -3.05 6.41 5.34
CA ALA A 32 -3.09 7.86 5.18
C ALA A 32 -2.27 8.62 6.23
N LYS A 33 -1.83 7.97 7.30
CA LYS A 33 -1.02 8.57 8.37
C LYS A 33 0.48 8.52 8.04
N PRO A 34 1.31 9.43 8.58
CA PRO A 34 2.75 9.32 8.49
C PRO A 34 3.23 7.95 8.99
N LEU A 35 4.20 7.36 8.29
CA LEU A 35 4.78 6.08 8.70
C LEU A 35 5.68 6.28 9.93
N ASP A 36 5.40 5.53 10.98
CA ASP A 36 6.25 5.45 12.16
C ASP A 36 6.79 4.03 12.30
N VAL A 37 7.97 3.79 11.73
CA VAL A 37 8.60 2.47 11.74
C VAL A 37 9.02 2.07 13.16
N GLU A 38 9.38 3.03 14.01
CA GLU A 38 9.75 2.76 15.40
C GLU A 38 8.52 2.29 16.20
N ALA A 39 7.37 2.95 16.04
CA ALA A 39 6.14 2.51 16.67
C ALA A 39 5.68 1.13 16.17
N LEU A 40 5.84 0.83 14.88
CA LEU A 40 5.55 -0.50 14.33
C LEU A 40 6.49 -1.57 14.90
N ALA A 41 7.76 -1.23 15.08
CA ALA A 41 8.77 -2.14 15.60
C ALA A 41 8.58 -2.41 17.10
N HIS A 42 8.23 -1.37 17.86
CA HIS A 42 7.86 -1.48 19.26
C HIS A 42 6.69 -2.44 19.47
N ASP A 43 5.61 -2.31 18.71
CA ASP A 43 4.44 -3.21 18.76
C ASP A 43 4.79 -4.66 18.37
N ALA A 44 5.82 -4.84 17.54
CA ALA A 44 6.34 -6.12 17.10
C ALA A 44 7.42 -6.70 18.02
N HIS A 45 7.80 -5.98 19.09
CA HIS A 45 8.96 -6.31 19.95
C HIS A 45 10.26 -6.50 19.16
N MET A 46 10.49 -5.66 18.14
CA MET A 46 11.68 -5.65 17.30
C MET A 46 12.33 -4.27 17.32
N SER A 47 13.61 -4.20 16.93
CA SER A 47 14.19 -2.92 16.50
C SER A 47 13.69 -2.55 15.10
N ALA A 48 13.63 -1.26 14.76
CA ALA A 48 13.17 -0.81 13.43
C ALA A 48 13.98 -1.42 12.27
N GLY A 49 15.29 -1.58 12.44
CA GLY A 49 16.15 -2.25 11.47
C GLY A 49 15.82 -3.73 11.31
N HIS A 50 15.58 -4.43 12.42
CA HIS A 50 15.18 -5.85 12.37
C HIS A 50 13.80 -6.01 11.73
N LEU A 51 12.82 -5.19 12.12
CA LEU A 51 11.49 -5.19 11.52
C LEU A 51 11.58 -4.97 10.01
N SER A 52 12.31 -3.95 9.57
CA SER A 52 12.44 -3.62 8.14
C SER A 52 13.02 -4.78 7.33
N ARG A 53 14.02 -5.48 7.88
CA ARG A 53 14.62 -6.65 7.24
C ARG A 53 13.64 -7.83 7.19
N GLN A 54 13.00 -8.16 8.30
CA GLN A 54 12.05 -9.28 8.36
C GLN A 54 10.81 -9.04 7.49
N PHE A 55 10.30 -7.82 7.50
CA PHE A 55 9.18 -7.41 6.64
C PHE A 55 9.54 -7.57 5.15
N LYS A 56 10.75 -7.12 4.75
CA LYS A 56 11.23 -7.31 3.38
C LYS A 56 11.42 -8.77 3.00
N LEU A 57 11.92 -9.60 3.91
CA LEU A 57 12.04 -11.04 3.68
C LEU A 57 10.66 -11.71 3.50
N ALA A 58 9.66 -11.28 4.27
CA ALA A 58 8.32 -11.87 4.22
C ALA A 58 7.46 -11.36 3.06
N TYR A 59 7.58 -10.08 2.68
CA TYR A 59 6.69 -9.42 1.70
C TYR A 59 7.40 -8.92 0.44
N GLY A 60 8.72 -9.07 0.33
CA GLY A 60 9.52 -8.69 -0.84
C GLY A 60 9.93 -7.21 -0.89
N GLU A 61 9.34 -6.35 -0.05
CA GLU A 61 9.62 -4.91 -0.03
C GLU A 61 9.69 -4.32 1.38
N SER A 62 10.26 -3.13 1.52
CA SER A 62 10.35 -2.47 2.83
C SER A 62 8.97 -1.94 3.30
N PRO A 63 8.77 -1.68 4.61
CA PRO A 63 7.53 -1.08 5.10
C PRO A 63 7.15 0.24 4.40
N TYR A 64 8.14 1.07 4.08
CA TYR A 64 7.91 2.33 3.36
C TYR A 64 7.45 2.11 1.91
N SER A 65 8.11 1.20 1.18
CA SER A 65 7.70 0.87 -0.18
C SER A 65 6.30 0.29 -0.22
N TYR A 66 5.99 -0.64 0.69
CA TYR A 66 4.67 -1.23 0.84
C TYR A 66 3.59 -0.17 1.10
N LEU A 67 3.83 0.72 2.07
CA LEU A 67 2.92 1.84 2.35
C LEU A 67 2.67 2.68 1.09
N MET A 68 3.73 3.00 0.34
CA MET A 68 3.58 3.81 -0.86
C MET A 68 2.78 3.09 -1.93
N THR A 69 2.98 1.79 -2.13
CA THR A 69 2.15 0.96 -3.01
C THR A 69 0.67 1.06 -2.62
N ARG A 70 0.33 0.90 -1.33
CA ARG A 70 -1.07 1.02 -0.85
C ARG A 70 -1.65 2.42 -1.10
N ARG A 71 -0.84 3.47 -0.91
CA ARG A 71 -1.27 4.85 -1.20
C ARG A 71 -1.53 5.07 -2.68
N ILE A 72 -0.69 4.55 -3.57
CA ILE A 72 -0.87 4.67 -5.02
C ILE A 72 -2.12 3.90 -5.47
N GLU A 73 -2.35 2.68 -4.96
CA GLU A 73 -3.59 1.92 -5.23
C GLU A 73 -4.84 2.74 -4.84
N ARG A 74 -4.81 3.37 -3.67
CA ARG A 74 -5.90 4.23 -3.22
C ARG A 74 -6.05 5.48 -4.10
N ALA A 75 -4.94 6.09 -4.49
CA ALA A 75 -4.93 7.26 -5.38
C ALA A 75 -5.54 6.93 -6.75
N MET A 76 -5.24 5.77 -7.33
CA MET A 76 -5.86 5.33 -8.60
C MET A 76 -7.38 5.25 -8.47
N ALA A 77 -7.91 4.75 -7.35
CA ALA A 77 -9.36 4.72 -7.11
C ALA A 77 -9.97 6.13 -7.02
N LEU A 78 -9.29 7.07 -6.35
CA LEU A 78 -9.76 8.46 -6.24
C LEU A 78 -9.68 9.20 -7.59
N LEU A 79 -8.60 9.02 -8.35
CA LEU A 79 -8.43 9.64 -9.66
C LEU A 79 -9.44 9.10 -10.69
N ARG A 80 -9.80 7.81 -10.62
CA ARG A 80 -10.88 7.23 -11.44
C ARG A 80 -12.26 7.83 -11.16
N ARG A 81 -12.53 8.18 -9.91
CA ARG A 81 -13.78 8.86 -9.54
C ARG A 81 -13.87 10.28 -10.10
N GLY A 82 -12.73 10.96 -10.24
CA GLY A 82 -12.63 12.28 -10.83
C GLY A 82 -13.07 13.45 -9.94
N ASP A 83 -13.55 13.19 -8.73
CA ASP A 83 -14.05 14.20 -7.78
C ASP A 83 -12.92 15.11 -7.23
N LEU A 84 -11.66 14.64 -7.25
CA LEU A 84 -10.49 15.35 -6.70
C LEU A 84 -9.44 15.65 -7.78
N SER A 85 -8.71 16.75 -7.61
CA SER A 85 -7.48 17.06 -8.35
C SER A 85 -6.33 16.13 -7.93
N VAL A 86 -5.27 16.08 -8.75
CA VAL A 86 -4.07 15.27 -8.44
C VAL A 86 -3.42 15.69 -7.12
N THR A 87 -3.37 17.00 -6.86
CA THR A 87 -2.80 17.55 -5.63
C THR A 87 -3.63 17.17 -4.40
N GLU A 88 -4.96 17.27 -4.49
CA GLU A 88 -5.84 16.84 -3.40
C GLU A 88 -5.72 15.34 -3.15
N VAL A 89 -5.69 14.51 -4.20
CA VAL A 89 -5.48 13.06 -4.06
C VAL A 89 -4.17 12.74 -3.36
N CYS A 90 -3.07 13.43 -3.71
CA CYS A 90 -1.77 13.24 -3.09
C CYS A 90 -1.84 13.40 -1.56
N PHE A 91 -2.44 14.48 -1.08
CA PHE A 91 -2.56 14.73 0.36
C PHE A 91 -3.62 13.84 1.02
N GLU A 92 -4.72 13.53 0.33
CA GLU A 92 -5.78 12.63 0.81
C GLU A 92 -5.26 11.21 1.09
N VAL A 93 -4.31 10.72 0.28
CA VAL A 93 -3.66 9.42 0.54
C VAL A 93 -2.49 9.51 1.53
N GLY A 94 -2.22 10.68 2.11
CA GLY A 94 -1.20 10.87 3.14
C GLY A 94 0.22 11.11 2.62
N CYS A 95 0.42 11.39 1.33
CA CYS A 95 1.73 11.74 0.81
C CYS A 95 2.11 13.17 1.23
N ALA A 96 3.34 13.35 1.70
CA ALA A 96 3.83 14.64 2.18
C ALA A 96 4.22 15.61 1.05
N SER A 97 4.47 15.09 -0.16
CA SER A 97 4.87 15.91 -1.30
C SER A 97 4.30 15.39 -2.62
N LEU A 98 3.89 16.33 -3.47
CA LEU A 98 3.38 16.04 -4.81
C LEU A 98 4.46 15.45 -5.73
N GLY A 99 5.73 15.87 -5.56
CA GLY A 99 6.86 15.36 -6.33
C GLY A 99 7.11 13.88 -6.07
N THR A 100 7.28 13.48 -4.81
CA THR A 100 7.47 12.06 -4.44
C THR A 100 6.28 11.21 -4.85
N PHE A 101 5.06 11.71 -4.64
CA PHE A 101 3.84 11.03 -5.10
C PHE A 101 3.85 10.83 -6.61
N SER A 102 4.14 11.86 -7.40
CA SER A 102 4.08 11.78 -8.87
C SER A 102 5.12 10.81 -9.44
N THR A 103 6.34 10.83 -8.90
CA THR A 103 7.39 9.87 -9.28
C THR A 103 6.96 8.44 -8.96
N ARG A 104 6.55 8.17 -7.72
CA ARG A 104 6.14 6.82 -7.29
C ARG A 104 4.90 6.33 -8.02
N PHE A 105 3.93 7.20 -8.26
CA PHE A 105 2.76 6.87 -9.07
C PHE A 105 3.19 6.44 -10.47
N THR A 106 4.06 7.20 -11.12
CA THR A 106 4.51 6.90 -12.49
C THR A 106 5.32 5.61 -12.55
N GLU A 107 6.19 5.36 -11.56
CA GLU A 107 6.96 4.11 -11.46
C GLU A 107 6.05 2.88 -11.33
N LEU A 108 4.99 2.97 -10.52
CA LEU A 108 4.09 1.83 -10.24
C LEU A 108 3.00 1.65 -11.29
N VAL A 109 2.49 2.74 -11.88
CA VAL A 109 1.34 2.72 -12.80
C VAL A 109 1.77 2.81 -14.27
N GLY A 110 3.00 3.26 -14.55
CA GLY A 110 3.55 3.42 -15.89
C GLY A 110 3.22 4.75 -16.58
N ILE A 111 2.26 5.53 -16.05
CA ILE A 111 1.90 6.86 -16.57
C ILE A 111 1.71 7.89 -15.44
N PRO A 112 1.94 9.19 -15.69
CA PRO A 112 1.75 10.23 -14.68
C PRO A 112 0.30 10.34 -14.18
N PRO A 113 0.07 10.73 -12.91
CA PRO A 113 -1.27 10.77 -12.31
C PRO A 113 -2.24 11.72 -13.04
N GLY A 114 -1.73 12.82 -13.58
CA GLY A 114 -2.54 13.74 -14.39
C GLY A 114 -2.99 13.13 -15.73
N ALA A 115 -2.14 12.32 -16.37
CA ALA A 115 -2.49 11.60 -17.58
C ALA A 115 -3.52 10.49 -17.26
N TYR A 116 -3.26 9.72 -16.21
CA TYR A 116 -4.17 8.69 -15.71
C TYR A 116 -5.58 9.25 -15.44
N ARG A 117 -5.69 10.37 -14.72
CA ARG A 117 -6.99 11.02 -14.45
C ARG A 117 -7.73 11.42 -15.75
N ARG A 118 -7.03 11.99 -16.72
CA ARG A 118 -7.65 12.41 -18.00
C ARG A 118 -8.14 11.21 -18.80
N GLU A 119 -7.38 10.12 -18.83
CA GLU A 119 -7.77 8.89 -19.53
C GLU A 119 -9.05 8.28 -18.93
N GLN A 120 -9.12 8.21 -17.61
CA GLN A 120 -10.28 7.67 -16.89
C GLN A 120 -11.53 8.58 -17.03
N ALA A 121 -11.33 9.91 -17.05
CA ALA A 121 -12.41 10.86 -17.34
C ALA A 121 -12.97 10.69 -18.76
N ARG A 122 -12.12 10.40 -19.76
CA ARG A 122 -12.55 10.10 -21.13
C ARG A 122 -13.32 8.78 -21.20
N ALA A 123 -12.84 7.74 -20.51
CA ALA A 123 -13.51 6.45 -20.44
C ALA A 123 -14.92 6.54 -19.80
N THR A 124 -15.15 7.56 -18.97
CA THR A 124 -16.44 7.80 -18.32
C THR A 124 -17.25 8.94 -18.93
N ALA A 125 -16.78 9.52 -20.03
CA ALA A 125 -17.45 10.64 -20.70
C ALA A 125 -18.85 10.23 -21.20
N GLY A 126 -19.85 11.04 -20.85
CA GLY A 126 -21.26 10.78 -21.19
C GLY A 126 -22.03 9.95 -20.16
N MET A 127 -21.36 9.38 -19.14
CA MET A 127 -22.06 8.73 -18.04
C MET A 127 -22.51 9.74 -16.97
N PRO A 128 -23.76 9.66 -16.48
CA PRO A 128 -24.15 10.38 -15.27
C PRO A 128 -23.22 10.04 -14.11
N SER A 129 -22.92 11.01 -13.24
CA SER A 129 -21.94 10.84 -12.15
C SER A 129 -22.26 9.67 -11.20
N CYS A 130 -23.54 9.33 -11.02
CA CYS A 130 -23.97 8.16 -10.26
C CYS A 130 -23.57 6.82 -10.92
N VAL A 131 -23.67 6.74 -12.26
CA VAL A 131 -23.31 5.56 -13.05
C VAL A 131 -21.80 5.42 -13.10
N ALA A 132 -21.06 6.50 -13.36
CA ALA A 132 -19.60 6.50 -13.32
C ALA A 132 -19.09 6.03 -11.94
N LYS A 133 -19.73 6.47 -10.84
CA LYS A 133 -19.39 6.03 -9.46
C LYS A 133 -19.70 4.55 -9.19
N GLN A 134 -20.71 3.97 -9.83
CA GLN A 134 -21.03 2.55 -9.71
C GLN A 134 -20.03 1.68 -10.49
N VAL A 135 -19.70 2.07 -11.72
CA VAL A 135 -18.83 1.31 -12.63
C VAL A 135 -17.35 1.37 -12.21
N THR A 136 -16.91 2.51 -11.66
CA THR A 136 -15.52 2.69 -11.20
C THR A 136 -15.29 2.25 -9.75
N LYS A 137 -16.33 1.78 -9.05
CA LYS A 137 -16.21 1.33 -7.66
C LYS A 137 -15.20 0.17 -7.62
N PRO A 138 -14.13 0.26 -6.82
CA PRO A 138 -13.21 -0.87 -6.65
C PRO A 138 -14.02 -2.08 -6.21
N VAL A 139 -13.97 -3.17 -6.98
CA VAL A 139 -14.53 -4.44 -6.56
C VAL A 139 -13.83 -4.78 -5.26
N ARG A 140 -14.60 -4.90 -4.17
CA ARG A 140 -14.10 -5.42 -2.90
C ARG A 140 -13.63 -6.84 -3.24
N ASN A 141 -12.33 -7.02 -3.43
CA ASN A 141 -11.75 -8.34 -3.59
C ASN A 141 -12.10 -9.05 -2.28
N ARG A 142 -13.05 -10.00 -2.34
CA ARG A 142 -13.39 -10.83 -1.18
C ARG A 142 -12.08 -11.51 -0.81
N GLU A 143 -11.51 -11.06 0.30
CA GLU A 143 -10.42 -11.79 0.94
C GLU A 143 -10.82 -13.27 0.99
N ALA A 144 -9.87 -14.10 0.55
CA ALA A 144 -10.02 -15.52 0.30
C ALA A 144 -11.01 -16.19 1.27
N GLN A 145 -12.04 -16.84 0.71
CA GLN A 145 -12.70 -17.92 1.42
C GLN A 145 -11.63 -18.98 1.68
N VAL A 146 -11.18 -19.04 2.92
CA VAL A 146 -10.38 -20.13 3.47
C VAL A 146 -11.22 -21.40 3.30
N LYS A 147 -10.72 -22.34 2.49
CA LYS A 147 -11.12 -23.74 2.58
C LYS A 147 -10.26 -24.41 3.65
#